data_AF-A0A974WVJ2-F1
#
_entry.id   AF-A0A974WVJ2-F1
#
_cell.length_a   1.000
_cell.length_b   1.000
_cell.length_c   1.000
_cell.angle_alpha   90.00
_cell.angle_beta   90.00
_cell.angle_gamma   90.00
#
_symmetry.space_group_name_H-M   'P 1'
#
loop_
_entity.id
_entity.type
_entity.pdbx_description
1 polymer ?
#
loop_
_entity_poly.entity_id
_entity_poly.type
_entity_poly.pdbx_seq_one_letter_code
_entity_poly.pdbx_strand_id
1 'polypeptide(L)'
;MKITEDIIKALQNCIDAIGSISEFSQQANVNIETLSKYMSRKTQSIRQDTWEKLYPLIQAYLPKSNDENEQRAISYKPAGKSQLEKYANLSSDEKILLDAFSALPMKIRNQKLLEIVELARQQVVMNKEDE
;
A
#
# COMPACT_ATOMS: atom_id res chain seq x y z
N MET A 1 8.41 18.84 -3.79
CA MET A 1 7.12 18.17 -3.52
C MET A 1 6.03 19.23 -3.38
N LYS A 2 4.82 19.03 -3.94
CA LYS A 2 3.66 19.91 -3.67
C LYS A 2 2.95 19.45 -2.40
N ILE A 3 2.48 20.38 -1.58
CA ILE A 3 1.67 20.04 -0.40
C ILE A 3 0.23 19.80 -0.84
N THR A 4 -0.22 18.55 -0.77
CA THR A 4 -1.62 18.19 -1.00
C THR A 4 -2.39 18.15 0.32
N GLU A 5 -3.72 18.17 0.25
CA GLU A 5 -4.57 18.10 1.45
C GLU A 5 -4.37 16.79 2.22
N ASP A 6 -4.06 15.70 1.52
CA ASP A 6 -3.76 14.41 2.12
C ASP A 6 -2.47 14.44 2.96
N ILE A 7 -1.44 15.13 2.48
CA ILE A 7 -0.18 15.32 3.22
C ILE A 7 -0.45 16.14 4.49
N ILE A 8 -1.29 17.17 4.42
CA ILE A 8 -1.65 17.98 5.58
C ILE A 8 -2.41 17.16 6.61
N LYS A 9 -3.40 16.37 6.18
CA LYS A 9 -4.15 15.47 7.07
C LYS A 9 -3.25 14.42 7.71
N ALA A 10 -2.33 13.84 6.94
CA ALA A 10 -1.36 12.88 7.46
C ALA A 10 -0.43 13.51 8.52
N LEU A 11 0.03 14.74 8.27
CA LEU A 11 0.80 15.53 9.23
C LEU A 11 0.02 15.80 10.52
N GLN A 12 -1.25 16.22 10.40
CA GLN A 12 -2.12 16.48 11.55
C GLN A 12 -2.34 15.21 12.38
N ASN A 13 -2.72 14.10 11.75
CA ASN A 13 -2.90 12.83 12.44
C ASN A 13 -1.62 12.31 13.11
N CYS A 14 -0.46 12.53 12.49
CA CYS A 14 0.82 12.15 13.07
C CYS A 14 1.16 13.00 14.29
N ILE A 15 0.92 14.31 14.22
CA ILE A 15 1.11 15.24 15.34
C ILE A 15 0.14 14.92 16.49
N ASP A 16 -1.12 14.61 16.19
CA ASP A 16 -2.11 14.20 17.20
C ASP A 16 -1.73 12.88 17.86
N ALA A 17 -1.15 11.94 17.12
CA ALA A 17 -0.67 10.66 17.67
C ALA A 17 0.55 10.81 18.58
N ILE A 18 1.42 11.78 18.31
CA ILE A 18 2.60 12.09 19.14
C ILE A 18 2.21 12.99 20.32
N GLY A 19 1.18 13.83 20.14
CA GLY A 19 0.65 14.73 21.16
C GLY A 19 1.16 16.18 21.06
N SER A 20 2.27 16.43 20.35
CA SER A 20 2.82 17.77 20.20
C SER A 20 3.61 17.98 18.90
N ILE A 21 3.47 19.18 18.33
CA ILE A 21 4.24 19.64 17.15
C ILE A 21 5.74 19.71 17.48
N SER A 22 6.10 20.05 18.72
CA SER A 22 7.50 20.19 19.14
C SER A 22 8.23 18.85 19.16
N GLU A 23 7.56 17.79 19.64
CA GLU A 23 8.13 16.44 19.64
C GLU A 23 8.25 15.90 18.21
N PHE A 24 7.23 16.11 17.38
CA PHE A 24 7.30 15.75 15.97
C PHE A 24 8.43 16.50 15.23
N SER A 25 8.65 17.78 15.54
CA SER A 25 9.75 18.58 15.01
C SER A 25 11.12 18.02 15.37
N GLN A 26 11.31 17.60 16.62
CA GLN A 26 12.54 16.96 17.08
C GLN A 26 12.75 15.61 16.40
N GLN A 27 11.70 14.80 16.28
CA GLN A 27 11.74 13.49 15.66
C GLN A 27 12.02 13.55 14.16
N ALA A 28 11.44 14.52 13.45
CA ALA A 28 11.66 14.73 12.02
C ALA A 28 12.94 15.53 11.72
N ASN A 29 13.56 16.14 12.73
CA ASN A 29 14.66 17.09 12.58
C ASN A 29 14.33 18.22 11.57
N VAL A 30 13.14 18.81 11.74
CA VAL A 30 12.60 19.91 10.93
C VAL A 30 12.16 21.03 11.86
N ASN A 31 12.46 22.28 11.54
CA ASN A 31 12.07 23.43 12.38
C ASN A 31 10.54 23.51 12.56
N ILE A 32 10.09 23.69 13.80
CA ILE A 32 8.68 23.88 14.20
C ILE A 32 8.00 24.93 13.33
N GLU A 33 8.66 26.07 13.08
CA GLU A 33 8.09 27.15 12.26
C GLU A 33 7.79 26.70 10.83
N THR A 34 8.61 25.80 10.29
CA THR A 34 8.46 25.25 8.94
C THR A 34 7.26 24.31 8.90
N LEU A 35 7.09 23.49 9.93
CA LEU A 35 5.92 22.61 10.09
C LEU A 35 4.62 23.40 10.28
N SER A 36 4.64 24.45 11.11
CA SER A 36 3.49 25.35 11.27
C SER A 36 3.12 26.03 9.95
N LYS A 37 4.11 26.46 9.14
CA LYS A 37 3.85 27.03 7.80
C LYS A 37 3.18 26.03 6.86
N TYR A 38 3.55 24.75 6.93
CA TYR A 38 2.91 23.69 6.13
C TYR A 38 1.47 23.45 6.57
N MET A 39 1.20 23.37 7.88
CA MET A 39 -0.16 23.19 8.40
C MET A 39 -1.07 24.40 8.13
N SER A 40 -0.53 25.61 8.22
CA SER A 40 -1.26 26.85 7.89
C SER A 40 -1.38 27.12 6.39
N ARG A 41 -0.94 26.19 5.52
CA ARG A 41 -0.95 26.35 4.05
C ARG A 41 -0.20 27.60 3.55
N LYS A 42 0.66 28.20 4.37
CA LYS A 42 1.46 29.41 4.01
C LYS A 42 2.50 29.10 2.94
N THR A 43 2.83 27.82 2.76
CA THR A 43 3.78 27.36 1.76
C THR A 43 3.16 26.20 1.00
N GLN A 44 3.19 26.26 -0.32
CA GLN A 44 2.58 25.23 -1.19
C GLN A 44 3.57 24.13 -1.63
N SER A 45 4.83 24.23 -1.22
CA SER A 45 5.88 23.29 -1.59
C SER A 45 6.77 22.92 -0.41
N ILE A 46 7.10 21.63 -0.31
CA ILE A 46 8.10 21.09 0.62
C ILE A 46 9.37 20.81 -0.19
N ARG A 47 10.50 21.25 0.36
CA ARG A 47 11.84 20.93 -0.17
C ARG A 47 12.07 19.43 -0.10
N GLN A 48 12.76 18.88 -1.09
CA GLN A 48 12.98 17.44 -1.17
C GLN A 48 13.69 16.89 0.07
N ASP A 49 14.74 17.56 0.56
CA ASP A 49 15.46 17.18 1.78
C ASP A 49 14.56 17.12 3.02
N THR A 50 13.59 18.03 3.11
CA THR A 50 12.63 18.06 4.22
C THR A 50 11.58 16.96 4.06
N TRP A 51 11.15 16.69 2.83
CA TRP A 51 10.21 15.63 2.53
C TRP A 51 10.78 14.25 2.86
N GLU A 52 12.04 13.98 2.53
CA GLU A 52 12.69 12.70 2.82
C GLU A 52 12.76 12.38 4.33
N LYS A 53 12.86 13.40 5.18
CA LYS A 53 12.81 13.25 6.65
C LYS A 53 11.39 13.05 7.17
N LEU A 54 10.41 13.75 6.59
CA LEU A 54 9.01 13.67 7.02
C LEU A 54 8.33 12.39 6.55
N TYR A 55 8.59 11.97 5.31
CA TYR A 55 7.97 10.82 4.66
C TYR A 55 7.92 9.56 5.52
N PRO A 56 9.03 9.04 6.10
CA PRO A 56 8.98 7.81 6.90
C PRO A 56 8.09 7.92 8.14
N LEU A 57 7.89 9.12 8.68
CA LEU A 57 7.06 9.36 9.87
C LEU A 57 5.58 9.46 9.51
N ILE A 58 5.27 10.12 8.38
CA ILE A 58 3.89 10.35 7.94
C ILE A 58 3.36 9.25 7.00
N GLN A 59 4.23 8.36 6.50
CA GLN A 59 3.85 7.26 5.60
C GLN A 59 2.72 6.39 6.16
N ALA A 60 2.69 6.18 7.48
CA ALA A 60 1.64 5.41 8.13
C ALA A 60 0.26 6.09 8.08
N TYR A 61 0.23 7.41 7.93
CA TYR A 61 -0.97 8.25 7.95
C TYR A 61 -1.34 8.81 6.57
N LEU A 62 -0.50 8.60 5.56
CA LEU A 62 -0.83 8.93 4.18
C LEU A 62 -1.88 7.93 3.66
N PRO A 63 -2.93 8.40 2.96
CA PRO A 63 -3.81 7.50 2.25
C PRO A 63 -2.95 6.69 1.29
N LYS A 64 -3.10 5.36 1.30
CA LYS A 64 -2.48 4.50 0.30
C LYS A 64 -3.06 4.89 -1.04
N SER A 65 -2.37 5.77 -1.75
CA SER A 65 -2.69 6.09 -3.13
C SER A 65 -2.68 4.76 -3.88
N ASN A 66 -3.84 4.35 -4.42
CA ASN A 66 -3.95 3.22 -5.33
C ASN A 66 -3.31 3.52 -6.70
N ASP A 67 -2.76 4.71 -6.87
CA ASP A 67 -1.86 5.15 -7.91
C ASP A 67 -0.51 5.36 -7.18
N GLU A 68 0.54 4.58 -7.34
CA GLU A 68 1.32 4.51 -8.57
C GLU A 68 2.10 3.19 -8.61
N ASN A 69 1.98 2.55 -9.75
CA ASN A 69 2.86 1.51 -10.25
C ASN A 69 4.31 2.05 -10.31
N GLU A 70 5.26 1.19 -9.95
CA GLU A 70 6.70 1.29 -10.25
C GLU A 70 7.52 2.39 -9.52
N GLN A 71 8.28 2.01 -8.48
CA GLN A 71 9.74 1.77 -8.59
C GLN A 71 10.41 1.64 -7.21
N ARG A 72 10.93 0.43 -6.98
CA ARG A 72 12.19 0.15 -6.25
C ARG A 72 12.25 0.54 -4.78
N ALA A 73 11.69 -0.34 -3.95
CA ALA A 73 12.50 -1.02 -2.95
C ALA A 73 11.90 -2.41 -2.73
N ILE A 74 12.60 -3.44 -3.18
CA ILE A 74 12.38 -4.82 -2.75
C ILE A 74 12.85 -4.88 -1.28
N SER A 75 12.09 -4.25 -0.38
CA SER A 75 12.18 -4.54 1.04
C SER A 75 11.22 -5.68 1.25
N TYR A 76 11.77 -6.89 1.37
CA TYR A 76 11.07 -8.03 1.96
C TYR A 76 10.64 -7.65 3.39
N LYS A 77 9.53 -6.94 3.50
CA LYS A 77 8.73 -6.85 4.72
C LYS A 77 7.40 -7.53 4.41
N PRO A 78 6.98 -8.51 5.23
CA PRO A 78 5.84 -9.34 4.93
C PRO A 78 4.60 -8.47 4.89
N ALA A 79 4.09 -8.23 3.69
CA ALA A 79 2.82 -7.57 3.49
C ALA A 79 1.73 -8.49 4.03
N GLY A 80 1.15 -8.10 5.17
CA GLY A 80 -0.18 -8.50 5.57
C GLY A 80 -0.31 -9.91 6.12
N LYS A 81 -0.17 -10.04 7.46
CA LYS A 81 -0.79 -11.15 8.22
C LYS A 81 -2.28 -11.35 7.82
N SER A 82 -2.98 -10.29 7.41
CA SER A 82 -4.41 -10.36 7.08
C SER A 82 -4.79 -11.13 5.80
N GLN A 83 -3.90 -11.26 4.81
CA GLN A 83 -4.22 -12.05 3.60
C GLN A 83 -3.69 -13.49 3.70
N LEU A 84 -2.55 -13.70 4.37
CA LEU A 84 -2.06 -15.06 4.67
C LEU A 84 -2.96 -15.80 5.68
N GLU A 85 -3.61 -15.10 6.62
CA GLU A 85 -4.56 -15.71 7.56
C GLU A 85 -5.78 -16.32 6.85
N LYS A 86 -6.20 -15.75 5.71
CA LYS A 86 -7.27 -16.34 4.88
C LYS A 86 -6.87 -17.67 4.22
N TYR A 87 -5.57 -17.91 4.12
CA TYR A 87 -4.98 -19.09 3.49
C TYR A 87 -4.24 -20.00 4.49
N ALA A 88 -4.48 -19.80 5.81
CA ALA A 88 -3.81 -20.56 6.86
C ALA A 88 -4.06 -22.07 6.73
N ASN A 89 -5.26 -22.45 6.26
CA ASN A 89 -5.70 -23.83 6.06
C ASN A 89 -5.21 -24.47 4.76
N LEU A 90 -4.46 -23.77 3.91
CA LEU A 90 -3.92 -24.35 2.68
C LEU A 90 -2.73 -25.27 2.98
N SER A 91 -2.67 -26.38 2.26
CA SER A 91 -1.53 -27.27 2.17
C SER A 91 -0.29 -26.53 1.66
N SER A 92 0.90 -27.09 1.91
CA SER A 92 2.17 -26.55 1.40
C SER A 92 2.15 -26.40 -0.12
N ASP A 93 1.61 -27.38 -0.85
CA ASP A 93 1.54 -27.34 -2.32
C ASP A 93 0.62 -26.22 -2.81
N GLU A 94 -0.54 -26.03 -2.16
CA GLU A 94 -1.49 -24.97 -2.50
C GLU A 94 -0.88 -23.58 -2.26
N LYS A 95 -0.10 -23.42 -1.19
CA LYS A 95 0.65 -22.19 -0.92
C LYS A 95 1.70 -21.91 -1.98
N ILE A 96 2.45 -22.94 -2.40
CA ILE A 96 3.46 -22.84 -3.46
C ILE A 96 2.79 -22.44 -4.79
N LEU A 97 1.65 -23.05 -5.13
CA LEU A 97 0.91 -22.73 -6.34
C LEU A 97 0.40 -21.28 -6.33
N LEU A 98 -0.11 -20.78 -5.20
CA LEU A 98 -0.54 -19.39 -5.08
C LEU A 98 0.62 -18.40 -5.18
N ASP A 99 1.77 -18.72 -4.60
CA ASP A 99 2.97 -17.90 -4.69
C ASP A 99 3.49 -17.84 -6.14
N ALA A 100 3.62 -19.00 -6.79
CA ALA A 100 4.00 -19.09 -8.20
C ALA A 100 3.02 -18.34 -9.13
N PHE A 101 1.73 -18.44 -8.85
CA PHE A 101 0.69 -17.72 -9.59
C PHE A 101 0.75 -16.20 -9.36
N SER A 102 1.06 -15.78 -8.13
CA SER A 102 1.21 -14.38 -7.76
C SER A 102 2.45 -13.74 -8.38
N ALA A 103 3.48 -14.53 -8.69
CA ALA A 103 4.67 -14.08 -9.41
C ALA A 103 4.42 -13.81 -10.91
N LEU A 104 3.31 -14.29 -11.49
CA LEU A 104 3.00 -14.07 -12.90
C LEU A 104 2.54 -12.63 -13.18
N PRO A 105 2.91 -12.04 -14.34
CA PRO A 105 2.39 -10.74 -14.79
C PRO A 105 0.86 -10.72 -14.88
N MET A 106 0.25 -9.60 -14.50
CA MET A 106 -1.21 -9.47 -14.36
C MET A 106 -1.98 -9.84 -15.63
N LYS A 107 -1.44 -9.50 -16.82
CA LYS A 107 -2.02 -9.88 -18.11
C LYS A 107 -2.12 -11.39 -18.28
N ILE A 108 -1.06 -12.12 -17.95
CA ILE A 108 -0.98 -13.59 -18.07
C ILE A 108 -1.88 -14.24 -17.02
N ARG A 109 -1.88 -13.71 -15.80
CA ARG A 109 -2.72 -14.16 -14.70
C ARG A 109 -4.21 -14.11 -15.06
N ASN A 110 -4.66 -12.98 -15.60
CA ASN A 110 -6.05 -12.79 -16.02
C ASN A 110 -6.43 -13.71 -17.17
N GLN A 111 -5.54 -13.91 -18.14
CA GLN A 111 -5.76 -14.85 -19.23
C GLN A 111 -5.96 -16.28 -18.70
N LYS A 112 -5.12 -16.73 -17.77
CA LYS A 112 -5.24 -18.06 -17.16
C LYS A 112 -6.47 -18.21 -16.27
N LEU A 113 -6.89 -17.17 -15.55
CA LEU A 113 -8.16 -17.21 -14.81
C LEU A 113 -9.36 -17.38 -15.74
N LEU A 114 -9.40 -16.66 -16.85
CA LEU A 114 -10.48 -16.78 -17.83
C LEU A 114 -10.54 -18.19 -18.43
N GLU A 115 -9.38 -18.76 -18.77
CA GLU A 115 -9.28 -20.14 -19.29
C GLU A 115 -9.82 -21.17 -18.28
N ILE A 116 -9.44 -21.05 -17.00
CA ILE A 116 -9.94 -21.94 -15.93
C ILE A 116 -11.45 -21.78 -15.73
N VAL A 117 -11.97 -20.55 -15.76
CA VAL A 117 -13.41 -20.28 -15.62
C VAL A 117 -14.20 -20.86 -16.78
N GLU A 118 -13.67 -20.77 -18.00
CA GLU A 118 -14.30 -21.35 -19.19
C GLU A 118 -14.36 -22.87 -19.11
N LEU A 119 -13.25 -23.53 -18.74
CA LEU A 119 -13.21 -24.98 -18.53
C LEU A 119 -14.20 -25.41 -17.43
N ALA A 120 -14.25 -24.67 -16.32
CA ALA A 120 -15.20 -24.96 -15.24
C ALA A 120 -16.66 -24.86 -15.70
N ARG A 121 -16.99 -23.85 -16.52
CA ARG A 121 -18.34 -23.71 -17.11
C ARG A 121 -18.68 -24.88 -18.02
N GLN A 122 -17.75 -25.28 -18.89
CA GLN A 122 -17.95 -26.42 -19.80
C GLN A 122 -18.21 -27.70 -19.01
N GLN A 123 -17.45 -27.96 -17.95
CA GLN A 123 -17.64 -29.16 -17.12
C GLN A 123 -18.97 -29.16 -16.38
N VAL A 124 -19.43 -28.00 -15.87
CA VAL A 124 -20.74 -27.88 -15.22
C VAL A 124 -21.89 -28.11 -16.19
N VAL A 125 -21.73 -27.70 -17.45
CA VAL A 125 -22.73 -27.99 -18.50
C VAL A 125 -22.73 -29.48 -18.82
N MET A 126 -21.57 -30.08 -19.01
CA MET A 126 -21.44 -31.50 -19.34
C MET A 126 -22.02 -32.40 -18.23
N ASN A 127 -21.70 -32.12 -16.96
CA ASN A 127 -22.24 -32.86 -15.82
C ASN A 127 -23.78 -32.72 -15.68
N LYS A 128 -24.42 -31.71 -16.28
CA LYS A 128 -25.89 -31.57 -16.29
C LYS A 128 -26.57 -32.34 -17.42
N GLU A 129 -25.82 -32.76 -18.44
CA GLU A 129 -26.33 -33.57 -19.54
C GLU A 129 -26.23 -35.08 -19.22
N ASP A 130 -25.39 -35.45 -18.25
CA ASP A 130 -25.19 -36.83 -17.77
C ASP A 130 -26.03 -37.21 -16.52
N GLU A 131 -26.85 -36.28 -15.98
CA GLU A 131 -27.73 -36.48 -14.80
C GLU A 131 -29.22 -36.45 -15.17
#